data_AF-A0A2V2RU81-F1
#
_entry.id   AF-A0A2V2RU81-F1
#
_cell.length_a   1.000
_cell.length_b   1.000
_cell.length_c   1.000
_cell.angle_alpha   90.00
_cell.angle_beta   90.00
_cell.angle_gamma   90.00
#
_symmetry.space_group_name_H-M   'P 1'
#
loop_
_entity.id
_entity.type
_entity.pdbx_description
1 polymer ?
#
loop_
_entity_poly.entity_id
_entity_poly.type
_entity_poly.pdbx_seq_one_letter_code
_entity_poly.pdbx_strand_id
1 'polypeptide(L)' 'MPANKYIEWTMQGVEYANCNCAWGCPCQFNAAPSNGHCRAAVFVQIEQGQFGDVPLAGLCWG' A
#
# COMPACT_ATOMS: atom_id res chain seq x y z
N MET A 1 25.08 9.23 -19.26
CA MET A 1 24.06 9.52 -18.23
C MET A 1 24.37 8.61 -17.05
N PRO A 2 24.54 9.10 -15.81
CA PRO A 2 24.88 8.23 -14.70
C PRO A 2 23.72 7.26 -14.44
N ALA A 3 24.03 5.99 -14.17
CA ALA A 3 23.04 4.99 -13.81
C ALA A 3 22.31 5.43 -12.52
N ASN A 4 20.97 5.35 -12.52
CA ASN A 4 20.16 5.69 -11.35
C ASN A 4 20.58 4.79 -10.17
N LYS A 5 20.85 5.39 -9.00
CA LYS A 5 21.26 4.65 -7.79
C LYS A 5 20.12 3.77 -7.26
N TYR A 6 18.88 4.06 -7.67
CA TYR A 6 17.68 3.39 -7.19
C TYR A 6 17.09 2.49 -8.28
N ILE A 7 16.50 1.38 -7.85
CA ILE A 7 15.73 0.49 -8.72
C ILE A 7 14.39 1.15 -9.00
N GLU A 8 14.04 1.28 -10.27
CA GLU A 8 12.71 1.74 -10.69
C GLU A 8 11.65 0.75 -10.22
N TRP A 9 10.61 1.27 -9.56
CA TRP A 9 9.55 0.45 -8.99
C TRP A 9 8.19 1.10 -9.21
N THR A 10 7.23 0.29 -9.67
CA THR A 10 5.85 0.69 -9.87
C THR A 10 4.89 -0.42 -9.46
N MET A 11 3.70 -0.03 -9.01
CA MET A 11 2.60 -0.92 -8.69
C MET A 11 1.27 -0.19 -8.91
N GLN A 12 0.37 -0.80 -9.66
CA GLN A 12 -0.98 -0.33 -9.92
C GLN A 12 -1.94 -1.51 -9.80
N GLY A 13 -3.07 -1.28 -9.16
CA GLY A 13 -4.12 -2.27 -8.98
C GLY A 13 -5.14 -1.82 -7.95
N VAL A 14 -5.80 -2.79 -7.32
CA VAL A 14 -6.86 -2.53 -6.33
C VAL A 14 -6.33 -2.77 -4.93
N GLU A 15 -6.56 -1.80 -4.05
CA GLU A 15 -6.34 -1.90 -2.61
C GLU A 15 -7.69 -1.96 -1.88
N TYR A 16 -7.83 -2.93 -1.00
CA TYR A 16 -8.90 -3.01 -0.02
C TYR A 16 -8.33 -2.74 1.36
N ALA A 17 -8.68 -1.61 1.96
CA ALA A 17 -8.29 -1.26 3.32
C ALA A 17 -9.52 -1.07 4.20
N ASN A 18 -9.52 -1.69 5.38
CA ASN A 18 -10.54 -1.46 6.39
C ASN A 18 -9.91 -1.35 7.78
N CYS A 19 -10.49 -0.48 8.62
CA CYS A 19 -10.00 -0.20 9.96
C CYS A 19 -11.16 -0.01 10.93
N ASN A 20 -10.91 -0.24 12.23
CA ASN A 20 -11.86 0.03 13.30
C ASN A 20 -12.06 1.53 13.62
N CYS A 21 -11.29 2.43 13.02
CA CYS A 21 -11.38 3.87 13.26
C CYS A 21 -12.58 4.52 12.54
N ALA A 22 -12.90 5.76 12.92
CA ALA A 22 -13.87 6.59 12.22
C ALA A 22 -13.46 6.77 10.74
N TRP A 23 -14.46 7.13 9.91
CA TRP A 23 -14.26 7.35 8.48
C TRP A 23 -13.07 8.28 8.21
N GLY A 24 -12.31 7.95 7.17
CA GLY A 24 -11.07 8.64 6.83
C GLY A 24 -9.86 8.22 7.68
N CYS A 25 -9.98 7.24 8.58
CA CYS A 25 -8.86 6.64 9.32
C CYS A 25 -7.88 7.69 9.89
N PRO A 26 -8.31 8.54 10.84
CA PRO A 26 -7.52 9.69 11.33
C PRO A 26 -6.08 9.34 11.73
N CYS A 27 -5.84 8.12 12.21
CA CYS A 27 -4.51 7.62 12.53
C CYS A 27 -3.53 7.53 11.36
N GLN A 28 -4.00 7.40 10.12
CA GLN A 28 -3.16 7.47 8.92
C GLN A 28 -2.70 8.90 8.61
N PHE A 29 -3.37 9.89 9.19
CA PHE A 29 -3.12 11.31 8.98
C PHE A 29 -2.60 12.00 10.26
N ASN A 30 -1.83 11.26 11.05
CA ASN A 30 -1.15 11.74 12.28
C ASN A 30 -2.09 12.20 13.42
N ALA A 31 -3.36 11.81 13.41
CA ALA A 31 -4.27 12.02 14.54
C ALA A 31 -4.38 10.76 15.42
N ALA A 32 -4.97 10.87 16.62
CA ALA A 32 -5.16 9.73 17.50
C ALA A 32 -6.18 8.72 16.89
N PRO A 33 -6.01 7.40 17.12
CA PRO A 33 -7.02 6.41 16.77
C PRO A 33 -8.34 6.67 17.49
N SER A 34 -9.48 6.50 16.81
CA SER A 34 -10.80 6.84 17.37
C SER A 34 -11.17 6.06 18.63
N ASN A 35 -10.67 4.83 18.76
CA ASN A 35 -10.96 3.93 19.88
C ASN A 35 -9.74 3.71 20.79
N GLY A 36 -8.75 4.61 20.76
CA GLY A 36 -7.50 4.49 21.51
C GLY A 36 -6.51 3.45 20.97
N HIS A 37 -6.92 2.63 20.01
CA HIS A 37 -6.08 1.68 19.29
C HIS A 37 -6.58 1.48 17.84
N CYS A 38 -5.65 1.22 16.93
CA CYS A 38 -5.92 0.95 15.52
C CYS A 38 -5.79 -0.55 15.25
N ARG A 39 -6.75 -1.13 14.54
CA ARG A 39 -6.70 -2.48 13.96
C ARG A 39 -7.14 -2.36 12.51
N ALA A 40 -6.20 -2.53 11.60
CA ALA A 40 -6.42 -2.43 10.17
C ALA A 40 -6.11 -3.76 9.50
N ALA A 41 -6.86 -4.06 8.43
CA ALA A 41 -6.55 -5.10 7.46
C ALA A 41 -6.45 -4.43 6.09
N VAL A 42 -5.41 -4.77 5.33
CA VAL A 42 -5.16 -4.23 3.99
C VAL A 42 -4.82 -5.38 3.07
N PHE A 43 -5.44 -5.42 1.90
CA PHE A 43 -5.15 -6.39 0.86
C PHE A 43 -4.96 -5.65 -0.46
N VAL A 44 -3.98 -6.05 -1.24
CA VAL A 44 -3.67 -5.49 -2.54
C VAL A 44 -3.60 -6.60 -3.58
N GLN A 45 -4.24 -6.37 -4.71
CA GLN A 45 -4.07 -7.16 -5.93
C GLN A 45 -3.36 -6.29 -6.96
N ILE A 46 -2.19 -6.73 -7.40
CA ILE A 46 -1.38 -6.00 -8.37
C ILE A 46 -1.83 -6.37 -9.79
N GLU A 47 -2.34 -5.40 -10.54
CA GLU A 47 -2.73 -5.58 -11.93
C GLU A 47 -1.57 -5.29 -12.89
N GLN A 48 -0.76 -4.28 -12.58
CA GLN A 48 0.39 -3.85 -13.38
C GLN A 48 1.52 -3.36 -12.46
N GLY A 49 2.78 -3.57 -12.86
CA GLY A 49 3.93 -3.06 -12.10
C GLY A 49 5.16 -3.95 -12.18
N GLN A 50 6.29 -3.40 -11.77
CA GLN A 50 7.58 -4.08 -11.78
C GLN A 50 8.51 -3.53 -10.68
N PHE A 51 9.45 -4.36 -10.22
CA PHE A 51 10.60 -3.95 -9.43
C PHE A 51 11.87 -4.23 -10.24
N GLY A 52 12.42 -3.22 -10.90
CA GLY A 52 13.43 -3.42 -11.94
C GLY A 52 12.87 -4.32 -13.03
N ASP A 53 13.51 -5.47 -13.24
CA ASP A 53 13.11 -6.48 -14.23
C ASP A 53 12.15 -7.55 -13.68
N VAL A 54 11.76 -7.47 -12.40
CA VAL A 54 10.86 -8.43 -11.76
C VAL A 54 9.40 -7.99 -11.96
N PRO A 55 8.58 -8.73 -12.73
CA PRO A 55 7.17 -8.39 -12.92
C PRO A 55 6.38 -8.66 -11.63
N LEU A 56 5.48 -7.74 -11.27
CA LEU A 56 4.64 -7.85 -10.07
C LEU A 56 3.17 -8.15 -10.39
N ALA A 57 2.77 -8.07 -11.67
CA ALA A 57 1.39 -8.32 -12.09
C ALA A 57 0.92 -9.73 -11.67
N GLY A 58 -0.27 -9.81 -11.09
CA GLY A 58 -0.88 -11.05 -10.60
C GLY A 58 -0.51 -11.43 -9.17
N LEU A 59 0.41 -10.71 -8.51
CA LEU A 59 0.71 -10.92 -7.09
C LEU A 59 -0.38 -10.29 -6.21
N CYS A 60 -0.67 -10.97 -5.10
CA CYS A 60 -1.55 -10.49 -4.05
C CYS A 60 -0.80 -10.47 -2.71
N TRP A 61 -0.97 -9.41 -1.92
CA TRP A 61 -0.40 -9.30 -0.58
C TRP A 61 -1.37 -8.63 0.39
N GLY A 62 -1.31 -9.00 1.68
CA GLY A 62 -2.16 -8.50 2.75
C GLY A 62 -2.10 -9.36 4.00
#